data_AF-A0A3D1M8Y5-F1
#
_entry.id   AF-A0A3D1M8Y5-F1
#
_cell.length_a   1.000
_cell.length_b   1.000
_cell.length_c   1.000
_cell.angle_alpha   90.00
_cell.angle_beta   90.00
_cell.angle_gamma   90.00
#
_symmetry.space_group_name_H-M   'P 1'
#
loop_
_entity.id
_entity.type
_entity.pdbx_description
1 polymer ?
#
loop_
_entity_poly.entity_id
_entity_poly.type
_entity_poly.pdbx_seq_one_letter_code
_entity_poly.pdbx_strand_id
1 'polypeptide(L)' 'MPEARCYTVDDLMMILQCGRRAVYELLKRKEFRYIKINRVGYRISKKSFDEWLDRQGC' A
#
# COMPACT_ATOMS: atom_id res chain seq x y z
N MET A 1 -6.39 11.45 -17.04
CA MET A 1 -6.87 10.27 -16.29
C MET A 1 -6.74 10.61 -14.82
N PRO A 2 -7.81 10.63 -14.01
CA PRO A 2 -7.67 10.96 -12.59
C PRO A 2 -6.81 9.89 -11.94
N GLU A 3 -5.54 10.19 -11.69
CA GLU A 3 -4.63 9.30 -10.98
C GLU A 3 -5.24 9.00 -9.62
N ALA A 4 -5.59 7.73 -9.40
CA ALA A 4 -6.06 7.28 -8.11
C ALA A 4 -4.97 7.61 -7.07
N ARG A 5 -5.26 8.55 -6.17
CA ARG A 5 -4.31 9.04 -5.16
C ARG A 5 -4.00 8.00 -4.08
N CYS A 6 -4.71 6.87 -4.08
CA CYS A 6 -4.63 5.84 -3.07
C CYS A 6 -4.65 4.45 -3.70
N TYR A 7 -3.80 3.56 -3.20
CA TYR A 7 -3.82 2.13 -3.48
C TYR A 7 -4.74 1.38 -2.49
N THR A 8 -5.22 0.22 -2.89
CA THR A 8 -5.87 -0.77 -2.04
C THR A 8 -4.92 -1.93 -1.73
N VAL A 9 -5.38 -2.86 -0.89
CA VAL A 9 -4.62 -4.10 -0.63
C VAL A 9 -4.37 -4.89 -1.92
N ASP A 10 -5.35 -4.90 -2.83
CA ASP A 10 -5.26 -5.61 -4.12
C ASP A 10 -4.20 -4.98 -5.03
N ASP A 11 -4.18 -3.64 -5.11
CA ASP A 11 -3.15 -2.92 -5.85
C ASP A 11 -1.75 -3.24 -5.32
N LEU A 12 -1.56 -3.27 -3.99
CA LEU A 12 -0.27 -3.64 -3.39
C LEU A 12 0.12 -5.09 -3.71
N MET A 13 -0.84 -6.01 -3.75
CA MET A 13 -0.58 -7.40 -4.16
C MET A 13 -0.10 -7.46 -5.61
N MET A 14 -0.70 -6.68 -6.51
CA MET A 14 -0.32 -6.63 -7.92
C MET A 14 1.04 -5.96 -8.13
N ILE A 15 1.31 -4.86 -7.43
CA ILE A 15 2.58 -4.10 -7.54
C ILE A 15 3.75 -4.90 -6.97
N LEU A 16 3.57 -5.50 -5.79
CA LEU A 16 4.63 -6.26 -5.11
C LEU A 16 4.67 -7.74 -5.53
N GLN A 17 3.74 -8.16 -6.40
CA GLN A 17 3.52 -9.56 -6.79
C GLN A 17 3.51 -10.51 -5.58
N CYS A 18 2.85 -10.08 -4.50
CA CYS A 18 2.87 -10.77 -3.22
C CYS A 18 1.47 -11.16 -2.74
N GLY A 19 1.41 -12.12 -1.82
CA GLY A 19 0.13 -12.56 -1.26
C GLY A 19 -0.46 -11.56 -0.28
N ARG A 20 -1.79 -11.60 -0.11
CA ARG A 20 -2.56 -10.79 0.85
C ARG A 20 -1.93 -10.74 2.25
N ARG A 21 -1.37 -11.86 2.72
CA ARG A 21 -0.72 -11.97 4.03
C ARG A 21 0.50 -11.04 4.14
N ALA A 22 1.35 -11.01 3.12
CA ALA A 22 2.53 -10.16 3.09
C ALA A 22 2.14 -8.67 3.09
N VAL A 23 1.08 -8.30 2.36
CA VAL A 23 0.53 -6.93 2.41
C VAL A 23 0.03 -6.55 3.81
N TYR A 24 -0.68 -7.45 4.51
CA TYR A 24 -1.09 -7.18 5.88
C TYR A 24 0.09 -7.07 6.85
N GLU A 25 1.15 -7.86 6.66
CA GLU A 25 2.39 -7.74 7.43
C GLU A 25 3.08 -6.40 7.15
N LEU A 26 3.14 -5.94 5.90
CA LEU A 26 3.64 -4.61 5.52
C LEU A 26 2.85 -3.47 6.17
N LEU A 27 1.52 -3.55 6.15
CA LEU A 27 0.66 -2.58 6.84
C LEU A 27 0.94 -2.54 8.34
N LYS A 28 1.25 -3.68 8.97
CA LYS A 28 1.61 -3.72 10.41
C LYS A 28 2.96 -3.05 10.69
N ARG A 29 3.89 -3.04 9.75
CA ARG A 29 5.21 -2.39 9.90
C ARG A 29 5.11 -0.86 9.94
N LYS A 30 4.01 -0.27 9.45
CA LYS A 30 3.74 1.19 9.44
C LYS A 30 4.84 2.01 8.74
N GLU A 31 5.52 1.44 7.76
CA GLU A 31 6.59 2.13 7.02
C GLU A 31 6.06 3.17 6.02
N PHE A 32 4.77 3.08 5.67
CA PHE A 32 4.08 4.02 4.79
C PHE A 32 2.70 4.38 5.34
N ARG A 33 2.16 5.51 4.88
CA ARG A 33 0.88 6.04 5.36
C ARG A 33 -0.29 5.29 4.75
N TYR A 34 -1.12 4.69 5.60
CA TYR A 34 -2.40 4.09 5.23
C TYR A 34 -3.52 4.56 6.16
N ILE A 35 -4.75 4.47 5.66
CA ILE A 35 -5.98 4.80 6.38
C ILE A 35 -6.91 3.60 6.26
N LYS A 36 -7.44 3.13 7.38
CA LYS A 36 -8.49 2.11 7.39
C LYS A 36 -9.83 2.80 7.19
N ILE A 37 -10.49 2.55 6.05
CA ILE A 37 -11.85 3.01 5.80
C ILE A 37 -12.83 1.95 6.30
N ASN A 38 -13.11 2.02 7.61
CA ASN A 38 -14.14 1.26 8.30
C ASN A 38 -14.30 -0.21 7.82
N ARG A 39 -15.49 -0.59 7.31
CA ARG A 39 -15.80 -1.91 6.72
C ARG A 39 -15.35 -2.10 5.27
N VAL A 40 -14.95 -1.03 4.58
CA VAL A 40 -14.64 -1.05 3.13
C VAL A 40 -13.22 -1.55 2.87
N GLY A 41 -12.28 -1.34 3.80
CA GLY A 41 -10.92 -1.88 3.70
C GLY A 41 -9.84 -0.85 4.02
N TYR A 42 -8.66 -1.02 3.41
CA TYR A 42 -7.50 -0.14 3.60
C TYR A 42 -7.26 0.72 2.37
N ARG A 43 -6.94 2.00 2.60
CA ARG A 43 -6.45 2.94 1.58
C ARG A 43 -5.02 3.33 1.92
N ILE A 44 -4.12 3.00 1.02
CA ILE A 44 -2.69 3.29 1.14
C ILE A 44 -2.41 4.54 0.32
N SER A 45 -1.72 5.53 0.90
CA SER A 45 -1.36 6.74 0.16
C SER A 45 -0.32 6.36 -0.91
N LYS A 46 -0.64 6.59 -2.19
CA LYS A 46 0.23 6.24 -3.32
C LYS A 46 1.62 6.84 -3.14
N LYS A 47 1.67 8.16 -2.91
CA LYS A 47 2.91 8.90 -2.67
C LYS A 47 3.79 8.29 -1.57
N SER A 48 3.20 8.02 -0.39
CA SER A 48 3.96 7.49 0.74
C SER A 48 4.44 6.06 0.51
N PHE A 49 3.69 5.27 -0.27
CA PHE A 49 4.08 3.92 -0.62
C PHE A 49 5.20 3.92 -1.67
N ASP A 50 5.08 4.75 -2.72
CA ASP A 50 6.12 4.89 -3.75
C ASP A 50 7.45 5.38 -3.13
N GLU A 51 7.41 6.37 -2.22
CA GLU A 51 8.59 6.82 -1.47
C GLU A 51 9.20 5.72 -0.59
N TRP A 52 8.38 4.82 -0.03
CA TRP A 52 8.89 3.68 0.73
C TRP A 52 9.49 2.63 -0.20
N LEU A 53 8.86 2.36 -1.35
CA LEU A 53 9.34 1.38 -2.34
C LEU A 53 10.69 1.80 -2.92
N ASP A 54 10.84 3.09 -3.25
CA ASP A 54 12.10 3.68 -3.72
C ASP A 54 13.23 3.49 -2.70
N ARG A 55 12.95 3.64 -1.39
CA ARG A 55 13.92 3.39 -0.31
C ARG A 55 14.34 1.94 -0.15
N GLN A 56 13.57 0.96 -0.63
CA GLN A 56 13.97 -0.45 -0.60
C GLN A 56 14.90 -0.82 -1.77
N GLY A 57 15.04 0.06 -2.77
CA GLY A 57 15.72 -0.20 -4.04
C GLY A 57 17.16 0.31 -4.16
N CYS A 58 17.79 0.78 -3.08
CA CYS A 58 19.20 1.18 -3.04
C CYS A 58 19.98 0.39 -1.99
#